data_AF-A0A3D8VBV4-F1
#
_entry.id   AF-A0A3D8VBV4-F1
#
_cell.length_a   1.000
_cell.length_b   1.000
_cell.length_c   1.000
_cell.angle_alpha   90.00
_cell.angle_beta   90.00
_cell.angle_gamma   90.00
#
_symmetry.space_group_name_H-M   'P 1'
#
loop_
_entity.id
_entity.type
_entity.pdbx_description
1 polymer ?
#
loop_
_entity_poly.entity_id
_entity_poly.type
_entity_poly.pdbx_seq_one_letter_code
_entity_poly.pdbx_strand_id
1 'polypeptide(L)'
;MEVIIEAMDAVRGGDFSVRLPLNWHGQEGQLAQILNEIVSHNRRLAAELSRVGEAVGREGQTRQRVVPANREGQWLGMEDSVNALIDDLVRPVEAMGEAMAGVAKGDLTRTVPLEADGRPLKGEFLRSANIVNRMIEQMGEFSSEVTRVALEVGTAGRLGGQAKVKGVSGVWKDLTDSVNQMASNLTAQVRNIADVTIAVANGDLSRKITVDVRGEILQLKEAINTMVDQLRGFASEVTRVAREVGTEGRLGGQAVVPGVAGTWKDLTDSVNAMASNLTSQVRNIAEVTTAVAKGDLSRKITVDVRGEILELKNTINTMVDQLNGFSSEVTRVAREVGTEGRLGGQAVVPGVAGTWKDLTDSVNAMASNLTSQVRNIAEVTTAVAKGDLSRKITVDVRGEILELKDTINTMVDQLNGFSSEVTRVAREVGT
;
A
#
# COMPACT_ATOMS: atom_id res chain seq x y z
N MET A 1 -76.96 33.46 -79.41
CA MET A 1 -77.32 33.37 -77.98
C MET A 1 -77.27 31.93 -77.46
N GLU A 2 -77.91 30.96 -78.11
CA GLU A 2 -77.90 29.55 -77.66
C GLU A 2 -76.48 28.97 -77.48
N VAL A 3 -75.59 29.17 -78.47
CA VAL A 3 -74.17 28.78 -78.40
C VAL A 3 -73.39 29.49 -77.29
N ILE A 4 -73.76 30.72 -76.93
CA ILE A 4 -73.13 31.47 -75.81
C ILE A 4 -73.57 30.87 -74.48
N ILE A 5 -74.86 30.56 -74.34
CA ILE A 5 -75.42 29.94 -73.14
C ILE A 5 -74.78 28.56 -72.93
N GLU A 6 -74.66 27.75 -73.98
CA GLU A 6 -74.03 26.43 -73.93
C GLU A 6 -72.55 26.53 -73.52
N ALA A 7 -71.80 27.49 -74.09
CA ALA A 7 -70.41 27.71 -73.70
C ALA A 7 -70.27 28.21 -72.26
N MET A 8 -71.14 29.12 -71.82
CA MET A 8 -71.17 29.58 -70.43
C MET A 8 -71.58 28.47 -69.46
N ASP A 9 -72.47 27.56 -69.88
CA ASP A 9 -72.89 26.41 -69.07
C ASP A 9 -71.76 25.39 -68.90
N ALA A 10 -71.00 25.14 -69.97
CA ALA A 10 -69.79 24.31 -69.91
C ALA A 10 -68.71 24.92 -69.00
N VAL A 11 -68.46 26.23 -69.11
CA VAL A 11 -67.53 26.95 -68.22
C VAL A 11 -68.02 26.92 -66.77
N ARG A 12 -69.33 27.06 -66.54
CA ARG A 12 -69.95 26.92 -65.21
C ARG A 12 -69.76 25.52 -64.64
N GLY A 13 -69.77 24.49 -65.49
CA GLY A 13 -69.44 23.10 -65.14
C GLY A 13 -67.94 22.83 -64.92
N GLY A 14 -67.07 23.81 -65.15
CA GLY A 14 -65.62 23.68 -65.01
C GLY A 14 -64.89 23.22 -66.26
N ASP A 15 -65.56 23.10 -67.42
CA ASP A 15 -64.91 22.78 -68.68
C ASP A 15 -64.33 24.04 -69.34
N PHE A 16 -63.02 24.23 -69.19
CA PHE A 16 -62.28 25.33 -69.80
C PHE A 16 -61.71 25.01 -71.20
N SER A 17 -62.15 23.93 -71.83
CA SER A 17 -61.79 23.59 -73.22
C SER A 17 -62.67 24.26 -74.26
N VAL A 18 -63.89 24.68 -73.90
CA VAL A 18 -64.87 25.28 -74.81
C VAL A 18 -64.41 26.62 -75.38
N ARG A 19 -64.72 26.88 -76.66
CA ARG A 19 -64.42 28.13 -77.36
C ARG A 19 -65.63 28.61 -78.17
N LEU A 20 -65.95 29.89 -78.07
CA LEU A 20 -66.90 30.54 -78.96
C LEU A 20 -66.29 30.83 -80.33
N PRO A 21 -67.09 30.79 -81.43
CA PRO A 21 -66.60 31.09 -82.77
C PRO A 21 -66.05 32.52 -82.89
N LEU A 22 -64.88 32.67 -83.51
CA LEU A 22 -64.22 33.97 -83.73
C LEU A 22 -64.68 34.68 -85.01
N ASN A 23 -65.54 34.05 -85.80
CA ASN A 23 -66.08 34.59 -87.05
C ASN A 23 -67.33 35.46 -86.85
N TRP A 24 -67.74 35.71 -85.60
CA TRP A 24 -68.82 36.63 -85.29
C TRP A 24 -68.33 38.08 -85.38
N HIS A 25 -69.17 38.97 -85.87
CA HIS A 25 -68.86 40.39 -86.06
C HIS A 25 -69.79 41.25 -85.20
N GLY A 26 -69.37 42.46 -84.84
CA GLY A 26 -70.13 43.32 -83.93
C GLY A 26 -69.92 42.96 -82.45
N GLN A 27 -70.93 43.23 -81.61
CA GLN A 27 -70.85 43.06 -80.16
C GLN A 27 -70.75 41.57 -79.76
N GLU A 28 -71.34 40.67 -80.54
CA GLU A 28 -71.27 39.22 -80.33
C GLU A 28 -69.86 38.67 -80.54
N GLY A 29 -69.11 39.21 -81.50
CA GLY A 29 -67.70 38.87 -81.73
C GLY A 29 -66.79 39.34 -80.59
N GLN A 30 -67.02 40.55 -80.08
CA GLN A 30 -66.31 41.08 -78.91
C GLN A 30 -66.60 40.25 -77.65
N LEU A 31 -67.87 39.87 -77.43
CA LEU A 31 -68.25 39.00 -76.33
C LEU A 31 -67.62 37.61 -76.44
N ALA A 32 -67.56 37.03 -77.65
CA ALA A 32 -66.89 35.76 -77.89
C ALA A 32 -65.39 35.81 -77.58
N GLN A 33 -64.72 36.90 -77.96
CA GLN A 33 -63.30 37.11 -77.65
C GLN A 33 -63.07 37.22 -76.14
N ILE A 34 -63.82 38.07 -75.44
CA ILE A 34 -63.68 38.27 -73.99
C ILE A 34 -63.95 36.96 -73.23
N LEU A 35 -65.01 36.23 -73.61
CA LEU A 35 -65.31 34.95 -72.97
C LEU A 35 -64.17 33.95 -73.22
N ASN A 36 -63.69 33.83 -74.45
CA ASN A 36 -62.58 32.93 -74.79
C ASN A 36 -61.28 33.28 -74.03
N GLU A 37 -61.00 34.56 -73.79
CA GLU A 37 -59.87 35.01 -72.97
C GLU A 37 -60.04 34.59 -71.51
N ILE A 38 -61.22 34.78 -70.92
CA ILE A 38 -61.55 34.31 -69.56
C ILE A 38 -61.42 32.78 -69.44
N VAL A 39 -61.96 32.03 -70.40
CA VAL A 39 -61.84 30.57 -70.43
C VAL A 39 -60.37 30.13 -70.53
N SER A 40 -59.59 30.81 -71.37
CA SER A 40 -58.15 30.55 -71.52
C SER A 40 -57.39 30.81 -70.21
N HIS A 41 -57.70 31.90 -69.50
CA HIS A 41 -57.11 32.20 -68.19
C HIS A 41 -57.43 31.14 -67.15
N ASN A 42 -58.70 30.72 -67.03
CA ASN A 42 -59.11 29.68 -66.09
C ASN A 42 -58.44 28.33 -66.39
N ARG A 43 -58.32 27.95 -67.67
CA ARG A 43 -57.62 26.72 -68.07
C ARG A 43 -56.15 26.73 -67.62
N ARG A 44 -55.44 27.84 -67.84
CA ARG A 44 -54.04 27.98 -67.44
C ARG A 44 -53.88 27.97 -65.93
N LEU A 45 -54.74 28.68 -65.20
CA LEU A 45 -54.72 28.68 -63.74
C LEU A 45 -54.94 27.27 -63.18
N ALA A 46 -55.94 26.53 -63.67
CA ALA A 46 -56.19 25.16 -63.24
C ALA A 46 -54.99 24.24 -63.50
N ALA A 47 -54.33 24.36 -64.66
CA ALA A 47 -53.13 23.59 -64.97
C ALA A 47 -51.95 23.94 -64.05
N GLU A 48 -51.72 25.23 -63.79
CA GLU A 48 -50.65 25.68 -62.89
C GLU A 48 -50.89 25.25 -61.44
N LEU A 49 -52.13 25.36 -60.94
CA LEU A 49 -52.49 24.87 -59.60
C LEU A 49 -52.29 23.36 -59.49
N SER A 50 -52.63 22.59 -60.53
CA SER A 50 -52.39 21.15 -60.56
C SER A 50 -50.89 20.83 -60.54
N ARG A 51 -50.09 21.52 -61.38
CA ARG A 51 -48.63 21.36 -61.45
C ARG A 51 -47.96 21.65 -60.10
N VAL A 52 -48.29 22.79 -59.50
CA VAL A 52 -47.70 23.21 -58.23
C VAL A 52 -48.20 22.33 -57.08
N GLY A 53 -49.48 21.92 -57.09
CA GLY A 53 -50.02 20.99 -56.11
C GLY A 53 -49.33 19.63 -56.13
N GLU A 54 -48.99 19.11 -57.31
CA GLU A 54 -48.21 17.88 -57.46
C GLU A 54 -46.77 18.07 -57.00
N ALA A 55 -46.08 19.09 -57.51
CA ALA A 55 -44.67 19.30 -57.21
C ALA A 55 -44.42 19.65 -55.72
N VAL A 56 -45.20 20.55 -55.12
CA VAL A 56 -45.06 20.93 -53.71
C VAL A 56 -45.67 19.87 -52.79
N GLY A 57 -46.89 19.43 -53.09
CA GLY A 57 -47.66 18.57 -52.18
C GLY A 57 -47.31 17.09 -52.21
N ARG A 58 -46.87 16.55 -53.36
CA ARG A 58 -46.54 15.12 -53.50
C ARG A 58 -45.05 14.87 -53.65
N GLU A 59 -44.37 15.70 -54.42
CA GLU A 59 -42.94 15.51 -54.71
C GLU A 59 -42.01 16.24 -53.72
N GLY A 60 -42.56 17.09 -52.85
CA GLY A 60 -41.79 17.83 -51.85
C GLY A 60 -40.88 18.92 -52.45
N GLN A 61 -41.11 19.34 -53.69
CA GLN A 61 -40.39 20.43 -54.35
C GLN A 61 -40.89 21.79 -53.83
N THR A 62 -40.55 22.12 -52.58
CA THR A 62 -41.05 23.30 -51.85
C THR A 62 -40.72 24.66 -52.47
N ARG A 63 -39.86 24.70 -53.49
CA ARG A 63 -39.47 25.93 -54.22
C ARG A 63 -40.34 26.23 -55.44
N GLN A 64 -41.25 25.34 -55.81
CA GLN A 64 -42.16 25.54 -56.94
C GLN A 64 -43.25 26.57 -56.58
N ARG A 65 -43.54 27.49 -57.51
CA ARG A 65 -44.54 28.55 -57.36
C ARG A 65 -45.46 28.60 -58.58
N VAL A 66 -46.66 29.11 -58.40
CA VAL A 66 -47.57 29.45 -59.50
C VAL A 66 -46.97 30.63 -60.25
N VAL A 67 -46.80 30.50 -61.57
CA VAL A 67 -46.20 31.55 -62.40
C VAL A 67 -47.29 32.50 -62.91
N PRO A 68 -47.22 33.82 -62.62
CA PRO A 68 -48.23 34.75 -63.08
C PRO A 68 -48.22 34.91 -64.60
N ALA A 69 -49.37 34.71 -65.23
CA ALA A 69 -49.50 34.80 -66.69
C ALA A 69 -49.83 36.23 -67.16
N ASN A 70 -49.02 37.23 -66.78
CA ASN A 70 -49.20 38.66 -67.12
C ASN A 70 -50.63 39.17 -66.83
N ARG A 71 -51.17 38.81 -65.67
CA ARG A 71 -52.53 39.13 -65.24
C ARG A 71 -52.56 40.37 -64.35
N GLU A 72 -53.62 41.14 -64.45
CA GLU A 72 -53.88 42.29 -63.58
C GLU A 72 -55.12 42.06 -62.70
N GLY A 73 -55.21 42.82 -61.61
CA GLY A 73 -56.36 42.78 -60.70
C GLY A 73 -56.46 41.47 -59.90
N GLN A 74 -57.69 41.00 -59.67
CA GLN A 74 -57.97 39.91 -58.73
C GLN A 74 -57.34 38.56 -59.12
N TRP A 75 -57.07 38.35 -60.41
CA TRP A 75 -56.42 37.12 -60.89
C TRP A 75 -54.97 36.99 -60.42
N LEU A 76 -54.24 38.10 -60.41
CA LEU A 76 -52.89 38.15 -59.84
C LEU A 76 -52.96 37.93 -58.32
N GLY A 77 -53.92 38.58 -57.65
CA GLY A 77 -54.15 38.40 -56.22
C GLY A 77 -54.42 36.93 -55.82
N MET A 78 -55.09 36.15 -56.66
CA MET A 78 -55.29 34.71 -56.43
C MET A 78 -53.97 33.91 -56.51
N GLU A 79 -53.14 34.18 -57.53
CA GLU A 79 -51.84 33.53 -57.70
C GLU A 79 -50.88 33.88 -56.57
N ASP A 80 -50.83 35.15 -56.19
CA ASP A 80 -50.06 35.65 -55.05
C ASP A 80 -50.55 35.02 -53.73
N SER A 81 -51.86 34.86 -53.55
CA SER A 81 -52.42 34.21 -52.35
C SER A 81 -51.98 32.75 -52.24
N VAL A 82 -51.92 32.01 -53.36
CA VAL A 82 -51.44 30.62 -53.38
C VAL A 82 -49.94 30.55 -53.09
N ASN A 83 -49.16 31.43 -53.71
CA ASN A 83 -47.72 31.50 -53.47
C ASN A 83 -47.40 31.88 -52.01
N ALA A 84 -48.12 32.85 -51.45
CA ALA A 84 -48.00 33.24 -50.04
C ALA A 84 -48.36 32.07 -49.10
N LEU A 85 -49.41 31.30 -49.41
CA LEU A 85 -49.75 30.11 -48.64
C LEU A 85 -48.63 29.05 -48.71
N ILE A 86 -48.03 28.84 -49.89
CA ILE A 86 -46.89 27.93 -50.03
C ILE A 86 -45.71 28.43 -49.19
N ASP A 87 -45.38 29.72 -49.26
CA ASP A 87 -44.30 30.32 -48.47
C ASP A 87 -44.53 30.19 -46.96
N ASP A 88 -45.76 30.41 -46.51
CA ASP A 88 -46.15 30.32 -45.08
C ASP A 88 -46.11 28.88 -44.55
N LEU A 89 -46.33 27.88 -45.41
CA LEU A 89 -46.22 26.46 -45.04
C LEU A 89 -44.77 25.94 -45.12
N VAL A 90 -44.00 26.37 -46.12
CA VAL A 90 -42.65 25.86 -46.40
C VAL A 90 -41.64 26.38 -45.39
N ARG A 91 -41.69 27.68 -45.06
CA ARG A 91 -40.66 28.31 -44.22
C ARG A 91 -40.49 27.66 -42.84
N PRO A 92 -41.56 27.38 -42.06
CA PRO A 92 -41.40 26.70 -40.77
C PRO A 92 -40.84 25.28 -40.92
N VAL A 93 -41.18 24.57 -41.99
CA VAL A 93 -40.68 23.21 -42.25
C VAL A 93 -39.19 23.21 -42.58
N GLU A 94 -38.74 24.15 -43.41
CA GLU A 94 -37.31 24.32 -43.70
C GLU A 94 -36.53 24.69 -42.44
N ALA A 95 -37.04 25.62 -41.62
CA ALA A 95 -36.41 26.00 -40.36
C ALA A 95 -36.31 24.84 -39.35
N MET A 96 -37.34 23.99 -39.26
CA MET A 96 -37.28 22.76 -38.47
C MET A 96 -36.22 21.79 -39.03
N GLY A 97 -36.18 21.61 -40.35
CA GLY A 97 -35.17 20.78 -41.01
C GLY A 97 -33.73 21.25 -40.74
N GLU A 98 -33.50 22.55 -40.76
CA GLU A 98 -32.20 23.14 -40.44
C GLU A 98 -31.79 22.94 -38.97
N ALA A 99 -32.72 23.13 -38.03
CA ALA A 99 -32.46 22.89 -36.61
C ALA A 99 -32.13 21.40 -36.35
N MET A 100 -32.90 20.48 -36.96
CA MET A 100 -32.64 19.04 -36.87
C MET A 100 -31.31 18.65 -37.51
N ALA A 101 -30.95 19.25 -38.65
CA ALA A 101 -29.65 19.05 -39.28
C ALA A 101 -28.49 19.58 -38.41
N GLY A 102 -28.72 20.66 -37.65
CA GLY A 102 -27.81 21.16 -36.62
C GLY A 102 -27.57 20.11 -35.53
N VAL A 103 -28.65 19.59 -34.94
CA VAL A 103 -28.59 18.52 -33.92
C VAL A 103 -27.85 17.29 -34.42
N ALA A 104 -28.11 16.87 -35.66
CA ALA A 104 -27.42 15.73 -36.26
C ALA A 104 -25.90 15.93 -36.39
N LYS A 105 -25.44 17.18 -36.47
CA LYS A 105 -24.02 17.56 -36.47
C LYS A 105 -23.46 17.87 -35.07
N GLY A 106 -24.28 17.75 -34.02
CA GLY A 106 -23.92 18.07 -32.64
C GLY A 106 -24.04 19.56 -32.28
N ASP A 107 -24.58 20.40 -33.16
CA ASP A 107 -24.86 21.81 -32.86
C ASP A 107 -26.24 21.94 -32.19
N LEU A 108 -26.23 22.02 -30.86
CA LEU A 108 -27.42 22.17 -30.03
C LEU A 108 -27.77 23.63 -29.73
N THR A 109 -27.11 24.58 -30.39
CA THR A 109 -27.40 26.02 -30.24
C THR A 109 -28.42 26.53 -31.25
N ARG A 110 -28.60 25.80 -32.36
CA ARG A 110 -29.57 26.14 -33.41
C ARG A 110 -30.96 25.69 -33.04
N THR A 111 -31.87 26.64 -32.82
CA THR A 111 -33.28 26.38 -32.55
C THR A 111 -34.16 26.84 -33.70
N VAL A 112 -35.39 26.33 -33.74
CA VAL A 112 -36.43 26.78 -34.69
C VAL A 112 -36.92 28.17 -34.25
N PRO A 113 -36.83 29.20 -35.11
CA PRO A 113 -37.39 30.51 -34.83
C PRO A 113 -38.89 30.43 -34.54
N LEU A 114 -39.34 31.11 -33.49
CA LEU A 114 -40.77 31.15 -33.11
C LEU A 114 -41.53 32.27 -33.83
N GLU A 115 -40.84 33.06 -34.64
CA GLU A 115 -41.40 34.15 -35.43
C GLU A 115 -40.92 34.05 -36.88
N ALA A 116 -41.79 34.41 -37.82
CA ALA A 116 -41.51 34.54 -39.24
C ALA A 116 -42.09 35.85 -39.76
N ASP A 117 -41.32 36.64 -40.50
CA ASP A 117 -41.71 37.97 -41.04
C ASP A 117 -42.33 38.93 -39.99
N GLY A 118 -41.77 38.93 -38.77
CA GLY A 118 -42.24 39.76 -37.67
C GLY A 118 -43.59 39.33 -37.08
N ARG A 119 -44.05 38.12 -37.38
CA ARG A 119 -45.26 37.51 -36.81
C ARG A 119 -44.91 36.22 -36.07
N PRO A 120 -45.50 35.99 -34.88
CA PRO A 120 -45.31 34.73 -34.18
C PRO A 120 -45.94 33.58 -34.95
N LEU A 121 -45.27 32.43 -34.95
CA LEU A 121 -45.86 31.18 -35.39
C LEU A 121 -47.12 30.90 -34.56
N LYS A 122 -48.12 30.28 -35.19
CA LYS A 122 -49.40 29.94 -34.53
C LYS A 122 -49.79 28.50 -34.83
N GLY A 123 -50.72 27.97 -34.05
CA GLY A 123 -51.29 26.64 -34.26
C GLY A 123 -50.25 25.53 -34.24
N GLU A 124 -50.35 24.60 -35.20
CA GLU A 124 -49.50 23.41 -35.29
C GLU A 124 -48.02 23.73 -35.57
N PHE A 125 -47.71 24.81 -36.28
CA PHE A 125 -46.32 25.22 -36.51
C PHE A 125 -45.64 25.66 -35.22
N LEU A 126 -46.33 26.46 -34.39
CA LEU A 126 -45.81 26.86 -33.08
C LEU A 126 -45.62 25.64 -32.18
N ARG A 127 -46.60 24.72 -32.18
CA ARG A 127 -46.51 23.48 -31.40
C ARG A 127 -45.32 22.63 -31.81
N SER A 128 -45.11 22.44 -33.10
CA SER A 128 -44.00 21.64 -33.65
C SER A 128 -42.65 22.31 -33.38
N ALA A 129 -42.53 23.62 -33.59
CA ALA A 129 -41.34 24.39 -33.26
C ALA A 129 -40.97 24.28 -31.77
N ASN A 130 -41.97 24.39 -30.87
CA ASN A 130 -41.75 24.21 -29.44
C ASN A 130 -41.30 22.79 -29.06
N ILE A 131 -41.84 21.75 -29.71
CA ILE A 131 -41.41 20.36 -29.47
C ILE A 131 -39.95 20.18 -29.89
N VAL A 132 -39.57 20.65 -31.09
CA VAL A 132 -38.19 20.58 -31.58
C VAL A 132 -37.27 21.37 -30.65
N ASN A 133 -37.61 22.61 -30.30
CA ASN A 133 -36.79 23.44 -29.41
C ASN A 133 -36.60 22.81 -28.03
N ARG A 134 -37.66 22.21 -27.46
CA ARG A 134 -37.56 21.51 -26.18
C ARG A 134 -36.68 20.27 -26.27
N MET A 135 -36.73 19.53 -27.38
CA MET A 135 -35.81 18.40 -27.60
C MET A 135 -34.35 18.88 -27.66
N ILE A 136 -34.09 19.98 -28.37
CA ILE A 136 -32.74 20.56 -28.49
C ILE A 136 -32.21 21.00 -27.12
N GLU A 137 -33.06 21.69 -26.34
CA GLU A 137 -32.75 22.10 -24.96
C GLU A 137 -32.41 20.89 -24.08
N GLN A 138 -33.25 19.84 -24.08
CA GLN A 138 -33.01 18.63 -23.30
C GLN A 138 -31.71 17.91 -23.69
N MET A 139 -31.40 17.83 -25.00
CA MET A 139 -30.13 17.27 -25.47
C MET A 139 -28.95 18.13 -25.02
N GLY A 140 -29.08 19.46 -25.04
CA GLY A 140 -28.06 20.39 -24.60
C GLY A 140 -27.75 20.27 -23.12
N GLU A 141 -28.79 20.24 -22.27
CA GLU A 141 -28.65 20.03 -20.83
C GLU A 141 -27.99 18.70 -20.52
N PHE A 142 -28.45 17.60 -21.15
CA PHE A 142 -27.87 16.28 -20.93
C PHE A 142 -26.40 16.23 -21.37
N SER A 143 -26.06 16.75 -22.54
CA SER A 143 -24.69 16.75 -23.06
C SER A 143 -23.75 17.54 -22.15
N SER A 144 -24.17 18.73 -21.70
CA SER A 144 -23.41 19.55 -20.75
C SER A 144 -23.17 18.78 -19.44
N GLU A 145 -24.21 18.13 -18.94
CA GLU A 145 -24.17 17.47 -17.65
C GLU A 145 -23.34 16.18 -17.65
N VAL A 146 -23.45 15.36 -18.70
CA VAL A 146 -22.59 14.19 -18.88
C VAL A 146 -21.12 14.60 -19.03
N THR A 147 -20.86 15.66 -19.81
CA THR A 147 -19.49 16.20 -19.97
C THR A 147 -18.93 16.66 -18.63
N ARG A 148 -19.74 17.37 -17.82
CA ARG A 148 -19.35 17.83 -16.49
C ARG A 148 -19.02 16.66 -15.55
N VAL A 149 -19.88 15.65 -15.48
CA VAL A 149 -19.65 14.46 -14.63
C VAL A 149 -18.42 13.68 -15.07
N ALA A 150 -18.23 13.52 -16.39
CA ALA A 150 -17.04 12.86 -16.94
C ALA A 150 -15.76 13.61 -16.55
N LEU A 151 -15.76 14.94 -16.63
CA LEU A 151 -14.62 15.76 -16.21
C LEU A 151 -14.39 15.71 -14.70
N GLU A 152 -15.44 15.81 -13.88
CA GLU A 152 -15.31 15.80 -12.42
C GLU A 152 -14.82 14.45 -11.90
N VAL A 153 -15.50 13.36 -12.28
CA VAL A 153 -15.24 12.02 -11.74
C VAL A 153 -14.08 11.34 -12.47
N GLY A 154 -14.02 11.47 -13.80
CA GLY A 154 -13.01 10.80 -14.63
C GLY A 154 -11.67 11.51 -14.68
N THR A 155 -11.65 12.84 -14.76
CA THR A 155 -10.39 13.59 -14.98
C THR A 155 -9.90 14.31 -13.72
N ALA A 156 -10.79 15.03 -13.04
CA ALA A 156 -10.40 15.86 -11.89
C ALA A 156 -10.32 15.07 -10.58
N GLY A 157 -10.79 13.81 -10.55
CA GLY A 157 -10.82 12.98 -9.35
C GLY A 157 -11.75 13.49 -8.25
N ARG A 158 -12.69 14.40 -8.58
CA ARG A 158 -13.71 14.91 -7.65
C ARG A 158 -14.85 13.89 -7.57
N LEU A 159 -14.64 12.86 -6.76
CA LEU A 159 -15.57 11.74 -6.61
C LEU A 159 -16.90 12.17 -5.99
N GLY A 160 -18.01 11.66 -6.54
CA GLY A 160 -19.38 11.95 -6.09
C GLY A 160 -20.17 12.88 -7.02
N GLY A 161 -19.59 13.33 -8.13
CA GLY A 161 -20.31 14.04 -9.19
C GLY A 161 -21.43 13.17 -9.77
N GLN A 162 -22.62 13.75 -9.90
CA GLN A 162 -23.80 13.11 -10.48
C GLN A 162 -24.47 14.07 -11.46
N ALA A 163 -25.03 13.51 -12.52
CA ALA A 163 -25.81 14.20 -13.53
C ALA A 163 -27.22 14.51 -13.00
N LYS A 164 -27.60 15.77 -13.07
CA LYS A 164 -28.90 16.32 -12.67
C LYS A 164 -29.55 17.01 -13.86
N VAL A 165 -30.24 16.23 -14.70
CA VAL A 165 -30.99 16.75 -15.84
C VAL A 165 -32.47 16.88 -15.47
N LYS A 166 -33.07 18.05 -15.70
CA LYS A 166 -34.46 18.31 -15.30
C LYS A 166 -35.44 17.79 -16.36
N GLY A 167 -36.58 17.26 -15.91
CA GLY A 167 -37.68 16.90 -16.81
C GLY A 167 -37.36 15.75 -17.78
N VAL A 168 -36.33 14.95 -17.51
CA VAL A 168 -36.01 13.75 -18.29
C VAL A 168 -36.98 12.63 -17.99
N SER A 169 -37.41 11.93 -19.05
CA SER A 169 -38.29 10.76 -18.97
C SER A 169 -37.92 9.79 -20.10
N GLY A 170 -38.37 8.53 -19.97
CA GLY A 170 -38.00 7.46 -20.90
C GLY A 170 -36.48 7.30 -20.99
N VAL A 171 -35.98 7.16 -22.22
CA VAL A 171 -34.55 6.91 -22.51
C VAL A 171 -33.62 7.92 -21.85
N TRP A 172 -34.00 9.20 -21.78
CA TRP A 172 -33.16 10.23 -21.16
C TRP A 172 -32.97 10.02 -19.66
N LYS A 173 -34.00 9.51 -18.99
CA LYS A 173 -33.91 9.16 -17.58
C LYS A 173 -33.02 7.93 -17.40
N ASP A 174 -33.25 6.88 -18.18
CA ASP A 174 -32.48 5.64 -18.07
C ASP A 174 -30.98 5.87 -18.32
N LEU A 175 -30.63 6.74 -19.28
CA LEU A 175 -29.25 7.16 -19.54
C LEU A 175 -28.66 7.96 -18.38
N THR A 176 -29.41 8.92 -17.84
CA THR A 176 -28.97 9.72 -16.68
C THR A 176 -28.73 8.83 -15.46
N ASP A 177 -29.64 7.90 -15.18
CA ASP A 177 -29.54 6.95 -14.08
C ASP A 177 -28.35 5.99 -14.27
N SER A 178 -28.09 5.54 -15.49
CA SER A 178 -26.94 4.70 -15.82
C SER A 178 -25.60 5.41 -15.61
N VAL A 179 -25.48 6.67 -16.07
CA VAL A 179 -24.28 7.50 -15.83
C VAL A 179 -24.07 7.73 -14.34
N ASN A 180 -25.15 8.03 -13.60
CA ASN A 180 -25.09 8.21 -12.15
C ASN A 180 -24.69 6.94 -11.40
N GLN A 181 -25.19 5.79 -11.83
CA GLN A 181 -24.82 4.50 -11.23
C GLN A 181 -23.34 4.19 -11.48
N MET A 182 -22.84 4.44 -12.70
CA MET A 182 -21.42 4.28 -13.02
C MET A 182 -20.55 5.21 -12.15
N ALA A 183 -20.88 6.50 -12.09
CA ALA A 183 -20.15 7.49 -11.30
C ALA A 183 -20.16 7.16 -9.80
N SER A 184 -21.31 6.70 -9.28
CA SER A 184 -21.47 6.28 -7.88
C SER A 184 -20.62 5.05 -7.56
N ASN A 185 -20.64 4.03 -8.42
CA ASN A 185 -19.84 2.82 -8.26
C ASN A 185 -18.35 3.15 -8.27
N LEU A 186 -17.87 3.89 -9.27
CA LEU A 186 -16.46 4.30 -9.34
C LEU A 186 -16.05 5.14 -8.12
N THR A 187 -16.91 6.07 -7.69
CA THR A 187 -16.69 6.87 -6.49
C THR A 187 -16.54 6.01 -5.24
N ALA A 188 -17.46 5.07 -5.00
CA ALA A 188 -17.43 4.21 -3.83
C ALA A 188 -16.20 3.30 -3.84
N GLN A 189 -15.87 2.73 -4.99
CA GLN A 189 -14.73 1.83 -5.17
C GLN A 189 -13.40 2.54 -4.92
N VAL A 190 -13.15 3.66 -5.60
CA VAL A 190 -11.89 4.41 -5.47
C VAL A 190 -11.75 5.01 -4.07
N ARG A 191 -12.82 5.54 -3.48
CA ARG A 191 -12.78 6.09 -2.12
C ARG A 191 -12.45 5.02 -1.08
N ASN A 192 -13.04 3.83 -1.18
CA ASN A 192 -12.74 2.74 -0.24
C ASN A 192 -11.27 2.27 -0.36
N ILE A 193 -10.76 2.17 -1.59
CA ILE A 193 -9.34 1.85 -1.84
C ILE A 193 -8.43 2.90 -1.23
N ALA A 194 -8.72 4.19 -1.44
CA ALA A 194 -7.95 5.29 -0.87
C ALA A 194 -7.95 5.25 0.65
N ASP A 195 -9.12 5.06 1.28
CA ASP A 195 -9.24 4.99 2.73
C ASP A 195 -8.40 3.86 3.35
N VAL A 196 -8.40 2.68 2.72
CA VAL A 196 -7.60 1.52 3.19
C VAL A 196 -6.12 1.78 2.96
N THR A 197 -5.73 2.35 1.81
CA THR A 197 -4.33 2.65 1.51
C THR A 197 -3.76 3.71 2.47
N ILE A 198 -4.55 4.73 2.81
CA ILE A 198 -4.19 5.75 3.80
C ILE A 198 -4.06 5.11 5.20
N ALA A 199 -4.96 4.21 5.58
CA ALA A 199 -4.87 3.52 6.85
C ALA A 199 -3.59 2.67 6.96
N VAL A 200 -3.27 1.92 5.91
CA VAL A 200 -2.04 1.12 5.82
C VAL A 200 -0.80 2.01 5.91
N ALA A 201 -0.80 3.16 5.21
CA ALA A 201 0.29 4.13 5.29
C ALA A 201 0.48 4.70 6.71
N ASN A 202 -0.61 4.81 7.49
CA ASN A 202 -0.59 5.20 8.90
C ASN A 202 -0.34 4.03 9.87
N GLY A 203 -0.06 2.82 9.37
CA GLY A 203 0.21 1.63 10.18
C GLY A 203 -1.03 0.86 10.67
N ASP A 204 -2.23 1.27 10.29
CA ASP A 204 -3.46 0.52 10.57
C ASP A 204 -3.67 -0.60 9.53
N LEU A 205 -3.16 -1.79 9.87
CA LEU A 205 -3.27 -3.00 9.06
C LEU A 205 -4.55 -3.81 9.36
N SER A 206 -5.49 -3.25 10.13
CA SER A 206 -6.76 -3.92 10.44
C SER A 206 -7.79 -3.72 9.34
N ARG A 207 -7.64 -2.68 8.50
CA ARG A 207 -8.61 -2.31 7.47
C ARG A 207 -8.38 -3.07 6.17
N LYS A 208 -9.49 -3.47 5.54
CA LYS A 208 -9.51 -4.13 4.23
C LYS A 208 -10.51 -3.46 3.32
N ILE A 209 -10.28 -3.61 2.01
CA ILE A 209 -11.26 -3.24 1.00
C ILE A 209 -12.36 -4.29 1.02
N THR A 210 -13.59 -3.88 1.35
CA THR A 210 -14.74 -4.78 1.50
C THR A 210 -15.81 -4.60 0.42
N VAL A 211 -15.78 -3.46 -0.29
CA VAL A 211 -16.74 -3.14 -1.35
C VAL A 211 -16.78 -4.22 -2.44
N ASP A 212 -17.98 -4.48 -2.98
CA ASP A 212 -18.15 -5.42 -4.09
C ASP A 212 -17.62 -4.80 -5.38
N VAL A 213 -16.71 -5.52 -6.04
CA VAL A 213 -15.95 -5.05 -7.20
C VAL A 213 -15.76 -6.21 -8.15
N ARG A 214 -15.67 -5.90 -9.43
CA ARG A 214 -15.50 -6.88 -10.52
C ARG A 214 -14.41 -6.42 -11.47
N GLY A 215 -13.95 -7.31 -12.34
CA GLY A 215 -12.94 -6.99 -13.36
C GLY A 215 -11.61 -6.54 -12.76
N GLU A 216 -11.00 -5.53 -13.36
CA GLU A 216 -9.69 -5.01 -12.93
C GLU A 216 -9.71 -4.44 -11.50
N ILE A 217 -10.85 -3.88 -11.06
CA ILE A 217 -10.98 -3.35 -9.69
C ILE A 217 -10.98 -4.49 -8.66
N LEU A 218 -11.49 -5.67 -9.02
CA LEU A 218 -11.38 -6.85 -8.15
C LEU A 218 -9.93 -7.28 -7.99
N GLN A 219 -9.17 -7.35 -9.09
CA GLN A 219 -7.74 -7.67 -9.03
C GLN A 219 -6.97 -6.66 -8.16
N LEU A 220 -7.29 -5.37 -8.28
CA LEU A 220 -6.72 -4.33 -7.43
C LEU A 220 -7.07 -4.52 -5.95
N LYS A 221 -8.35 -4.80 -5.64
CA LYS A 221 -8.81 -5.12 -4.28
C LYS A 221 -8.05 -6.31 -3.70
N GLU A 222 -7.93 -7.40 -4.47
CA GLU A 222 -7.24 -8.61 -4.03
C GLU A 222 -5.76 -8.32 -3.78
N ALA A 223 -5.08 -7.66 -4.71
CA ALA A 223 -3.67 -7.30 -4.56
C ALA A 223 -3.41 -6.45 -3.31
N ILE A 224 -4.23 -5.42 -3.07
CA ILE A 224 -4.11 -4.57 -1.88
C ILE A 224 -4.43 -5.38 -0.61
N ASN A 225 -5.52 -6.15 -0.58
CA ASN A 225 -5.87 -6.94 0.59
C ASN A 225 -4.79 -7.99 0.92
N THR A 226 -4.20 -8.64 -0.08
CA THR A 226 -3.07 -9.55 0.10
C THR A 226 -1.85 -8.83 0.65
N MET A 227 -1.54 -7.62 0.16
CA MET A 227 -0.46 -6.80 0.72
C MET A 227 -0.71 -6.46 2.19
N VAL A 228 -1.94 -6.08 2.56
CA VAL A 228 -2.32 -5.81 3.96
C VAL A 228 -2.15 -7.06 4.82
N ASP A 229 -2.57 -8.23 4.34
CA ASP A 229 -2.43 -9.49 5.06
C ASP A 229 -0.96 -9.86 5.28
N GLN A 230 -0.11 -9.70 4.26
CA GLN A 230 1.33 -9.93 4.36
C GLN A 230 1.99 -8.98 5.36
N LEU A 231 1.68 -7.68 5.29
CA LEU A 231 2.17 -6.67 6.23
C LEU A 231 1.76 -6.99 7.66
N ARG A 232 0.49 -7.36 7.87
CA ARG A 232 -0.05 -7.68 9.20
C ARG A 232 0.59 -8.93 9.78
N GLY A 233 0.74 -9.96 8.96
CA GLY A 233 1.42 -11.21 9.33
C GLY A 233 2.87 -10.94 9.73
N PHE A 234 3.61 -10.20 8.91
CA PHE A 234 4.99 -9.83 9.19
C PHE A 234 5.13 -9.00 10.47
N ALA A 235 4.31 -7.96 10.65
CA ALA A 235 4.35 -7.11 11.84
C ALA A 235 4.07 -7.90 13.13
N SER A 236 3.09 -8.82 13.09
CA SER A 236 2.78 -9.73 14.20
C SER A 236 3.97 -10.64 14.52
N GLU A 237 4.58 -11.25 13.52
CA GLU A 237 5.69 -12.17 13.69
C GLU A 237 6.96 -11.49 14.20
N VAL A 238 7.30 -10.31 13.67
CA VAL A 238 8.43 -9.52 14.18
C VAL A 238 8.21 -9.13 15.64
N THR A 239 7.00 -8.66 15.98
CA THR A 239 6.67 -8.31 17.37
C THR A 239 6.78 -9.53 18.29
N ARG A 240 6.31 -10.69 17.84
CA ARG A 240 6.39 -11.94 18.59
C ARG A 240 7.83 -12.39 18.81
N VAL A 241 8.66 -12.43 17.76
CA VAL A 241 10.07 -12.83 17.85
C VAL A 241 10.88 -11.85 18.70
N ALA A 242 10.65 -10.54 18.54
CA ALA A 242 11.30 -9.52 19.35
C ALA A 242 10.98 -9.71 20.85
N ARG A 243 9.72 -10.02 21.18
CA ARG A 243 9.32 -10.32 22.56
C ARG A 243 9.94 -11.62 23.06
N GLU A 244 9.81 -12.72 22.31
CA GLU A 244 10.30 -14.04 22.73
C GLU A 244 11.82 -14.08 22.92
N VAL A 245 12.57 -13.64 21.90
CA VAL A 245 14.04 -13.72 21.91
C VAL A 245 14.67 -12.54 22.66
N GLY A 246 14.14 -11.33 22.47
CA GLY A 246 14.72 -10.10 23.01
C GLY A 246 14.29 -9.78 24.44
N THR A 247 13.05 -10.08 24.83
CA THR A 247 12.51 -9.72 26.16
C THR A 247 12.37 -10.91 27.09
N GLU A 248 11.78 -12.01 26.62
CA GLU A 248 11.50 -13.20 27.45
C GLU A 248 12.70 -14.15 27.54
N GLY A 249 13.72 -13.97 26.70
CA GLY A 249 14.89 -14.85 26.66
C GLY A 249 14.58 -16.28 26.20
N ARG A 250 13.44 -16.50 25.54
CA ARG A 250 13.06 -17.78 24.93
C ARG A 250 13.81 -17.93 23.61
N LEU A 251 15.05 -18.39 23.72
CA LEU A 251 15.97 -18.54 22.59
C LEU A 251 15.51 -19.63 21.60
N GLY A 252 15.53 -19.31 20.30
CA GLY A 252 15.13 -20.19 19.21
C GLY A 252 13.84 -19.78 18.49
N GLY A 253 13.18 -18.70 18.93
CA GLY A 253 12.05 -18.12 18.21
C GLY A 253 12.44 -17.63 16.81
N GLN A 254 11.65 -18.00 15.80
CA GLN A 254 11.81 -17.58 14.41
C GLN A 254 10.48 -17.08 13.87
N ALA A 255 10.52 -16.06 13.02
CA ALA A 255 9.39 -15.49 12.32
C ALA A 255 8.99 -16.43 11.18
N VAL A 256 7.69 -16.77 11.13
CA VAL A 256 7.12 -17.60 10.06
C VAL A 256 5.97 -16.82 9.42
N VAL A 257 6.23 -16.22 8.26
CA VAL A 257 5.24 -15.44 7.52
C VAL A 257 4.86 -16.21 6.25
N PRO A 258 3.65 -16.79 6.15
CA PRO A 258 3.23 -17.55 4.98
C PRO A 258 3.15 -16.68 3.72
N GLY A 259 3.60 -17.22 2.59
CA GLY A 259 3.43 -16.59 1.27
C GLY A 259 4.26 -15.33 1.04
N VAL A 260 5.29 -15.07 1.83
CA VAL A 260 6.24 -13.96 1.58
C VAL A 260 7.19 -14.30 0.44
N ALA A 261 7.42 -13.32 -0.42
CA ALA A 261 8.36 -13.39 -1.54
C ALA A 261 9.06 -12.03 -1.71
N GLY A 262 10.16 -12.01 -2.47
CA GLY A 262 10.96 -10.81 -2.69
C GLY A 262 11.42 -10.17 -1.37
N THR A 263 11.32 -8.85 -1.28
CA THR A 263 11.76 -8.07 -0.10
C THR A 263 11.15 -8.54 1.22
N TRP A 264 9.90 -9.05 1.22
CA TRP A 264 9.28 -9.57 2.44
C TRP A 264 9.97 -10.82 2.97
N LYS A 265 10.43 -11.67 2.05
CA LYS A 265 11.21 -12.86 2.41
C LYS A 265 12.57 -12.45 2.94
N ASP A 266 13.26 -11.54 2.25
CA ASP A 266 14.58 -11.07 2.67
C ASP A 266 14.57 -10.44 4.08
N LEU A 267 13.52 -9.68 4.40
CA LEU A 267 13.31 -9.12 5.75
C LEU A 267 13.04 -10.22 6.79
N THR A 268 12.21 -11.20 6.47
CA THR A 268 11.91 -12.33 7.36
C THR A 268 13.18 -13.15 7.65
N ASP A 269 13.96 -13.44 6.61
CA ASP A 269 15.23 -14.18 6.71
C ASP A 269 16.27 -13.39 7.53
N SER A 270 16.30 -12.05 7.39
CA SER A 270 17.17 -11.18 8.19
C SER A 270 16.82 -11.19 9.68
N VAL A 271 15.52 -11.12 10.02
CA VAL A 271 15.05 -11.23 11.41
C VAL A 271 15.39 -12.60 11.99
N ASN A 272 15.21 -13.67 11.21
CA ASN A 272 15.55 -15.02 11.61
C ASN A 272 17.05 -15.23 11.80
N ALA A 273 17.88 -14.65 10.93
CA ALA A 273 19.33 -14.67 11.08
C ALA A 273 19.77 -13.96 12.37
N MET A 274 19.19 -12.78 12.67
CA MET A 274 19.46 -12.05 13.91
C MET A 274 19.06 -12.88 15.14
N ALA A 275 17.84 -13.41 15.16
CA ALA A 275 17.33 -14.22 16.26
C ALA A 275 18.15 -15.51 16.49
N SER A 276 18.55 -16.17 15.40
CA SER A 276 19.40 -17.37 15.43
C SER A 276 20.80 -17.07 15.95
N ASN A 277 21.41 -15.96 15.51
CA ASN A 277 22.73 -15.54 15.98
C ASN A 277 22.69 -15.24 17.49
N LEU A 278 21.74 -14.42 17.95
CA LEU A 278 21.57 -14.11 19.37
C LEU A 278 21.33 -15.40 20.19
N THR A 279 20.47 -16.28 19.70
CA THR A 279 20.19 -17.58 20.32
C THR A 279 21.45 -18.42 20.48
N SER A 280 22.23 -18.60 19.41
CA SER A 280 23.44 -19.40 19.45
C SER A 280 24.49 -18.82 20.38
N GLN A 281 24.66 -17.49 20.35
CA GLN A 281 25.65 -16.78 21.15
C GLN A 281 25.34 -16.89 22.65
N VAL A 282 24.13 -16.52 23.05
CA VAL A 282 23.72 -16.53 24.46
C VAL A 282 23.69 -17.96 25.01
N ARG A 283 23.21 -18.94 24.23
CA ARG A 283 23.18 -20.35 24.67
C ARG A 283 24.59 -20.91 24.88
N ASN A 284 25.55 -20.61 24.00
CA ASN A 284 26.93 -21.06 24.17
C ASN A 284 27.59 -20.43 25.40
N ILE A 285 27.35 -19.14 25.65
CA ILE A 285 27.82 -18.47 26.88
C ILE A 285 27.22 -19.14 28.11
N ALA A 286 25.91 -19.37 28.13
CA ALA A 286 25.22 -20.01 29.26
C ALA A 286 25.73 -21.42 29.54
N GLU A 287 26.04 -22.20 28.49
CA GLU A 287 26.62 -23.53 28.63
C GLU A 287 28.01 -23.50 29.29
N VAL A 288 28.88 -22.59 28.86
CA VAL A 288 30.24 -22.47 29.39
C VAL A 288 30.22 -21.95 30.83
N THR A 289 29.42 -20.93 31.13
CA THR A 289 29.31 -20.42 32.50
C THR A 289 28.69 -21.45 33.45
N THR A 290 27.74 -22.27 32.97
CA THR A 290 27.20 -23.40 33.73
C THR A 290 28.26 -24.48 33.98
N ALA A 291 29.11 -24.78 32.99
CA ALA A 291 30.20 -25.74 33.14
C ALA A 291 31.22 -25.28 34.18
N VAL A 292 31.62 -24.00 34.10
CA VAL A 292 32.51 -23.36 35.09
C VAL A 292 31.91 -23.41 36.49
N ALA A 293 30.62 -23.12 36.64
CA ALA A 293 29.92 -23.21 37.93
C ALA A 293 29.89 -24.65 38.50
N LYS A 294 29.97 -25.67 37.63
CA LYS A 294 30.08 -27.09 38.03
C LYS A 294 31.52 -27.56 38.20
N GLY A 295 32.51 -26.66 38.05
CA GLY A 295 33.94 -26.98 38.15
C GLY A 295 34.56 -27.58 36.89
N ASP A 296 33.84 -27.65 35.77
CA ASP A 296 34.39 -28.05 34.48
C ASP A 296 35.02 -26.83 33.78
N LEU A 297 36.33 -26.68 33.97
CA LEU A 297 37.13 -25.59 33.41
C LEU A 297 37.75 -25.96 32.05
N SER A 298 37.36 -27.10 31.46
CA SER A 298 37.83 -27.52 30.14
C SER A 298 37.04 -26.89 28.99
N ARG A 299 35.84 -26.37 29.27
CA ARG A 299 34.95 -25.78 28.26
C ARG A 299 35.23 -24.31 28.03
N LYS A 300 35.27 -23.91 26.76
CA LYS A 300 35.39 -22.52 26.30
C LYS A 300 34.30 -22.16 25.32
N ILE A 301 34.04 -20.86 25.20
CA ILE A 301 33.18 -20.31 24.16
C ILE A 301 33.96 -20.39 22.84
N THR A 302 33.43 -21.11 21.86
CA THR A 302 34.09 -21.35 20.56
C THR A 302 33.38 -20.70 19.40
N VAL A 303 32.09 -20.35 19.54
CA VAL A 303 31.28 -19.73 18.48
C VAL A 303 31.92 -18.46 17.92
N ASP A 304 31.81 -18.27 16.61
CA ASP A 304 32.31 -17.06 15.94
C ASP A 304 31.39 -15.87 16.27
N VAL A 305 31.98 -14.81 16.80
CA VAL A 305 31.28 -13.64 17.34
C VAL A 305 32.09 -12.38 17.06
N ARG A 306 31.40 -11.25 16.97
CA ARG A 306 31.99 -9.95 16.65
C ARG A 306 31.46 -8.88 17.60
N GLY A 307 32.15 -7.73 17.64
CA GLY A 307 31.76 -6.60 18.48
C GLY A 307 31.75 -6.92 19.96
N GLU A 308 30.77 -6.40 20.69
CA GLU A 308 30.63 -6.55 22.16
C GLU A 308 30.55 -8.02 22.60
N ILE A 309 29.97 -8.90 21.78
CA ILE A 309 29.90 -10.33 22.10
C ILE A 309 31.28 -11.00 22.01
N LEU A 310 32.19 -10.51 21.16
CA LEU A 310 33.57 -10.99 21.12
C LEU A 310 34.35 -10.59 22.38
N GLU A 311 34.16 -9.36 22.86
CA GLU A 311 34.75 -8.91 24.12
C GLU A 311 34.25 -9.75 25.31
N LEU A 312 32.94 -10.04 25.34
CA LEU A 312 32.35 -10.94 26.34
C LEU A 312 32.94 -12.35 26.26
N LYS A 313 33.03 -12.93 25.05
CA LYS A 313 33.67 -14.24 24.81
C LYS A 313 35.10 -14.26 25.34
N ASN A 314 35.90 -13.26 25.00
CA ASN A 314 37.30 -13.20 25.41
C ASN A 314 37.44 -13.04 26.92
N THR A 315 36.57 -12.23 27.54
CA THR A 315 36.55 -12.02 29.00
C THR A 315 36.22 -13.32 29.73
N ILE A 316 35.18 -14.03 29.31
CA ILE A 316 34.79 -15.31 29.91
C ILE A 316 35.88 -16.35 29.67
N ASN A 317 36.41 -16.49 28.45
CA ASN A 317 37.48 -17.45 28.17
C ASN A 317 38.76 -17.17 28.98
N THR A 318 39.12 -15.90 29.17
CA THR A 318 40.26 -15.52 30.02
C THR A 318 40.01 -15.87 31.48
N MET A 319 38.79 -15.65 31.99
CA MET A 319 38.41 -16.07 33.34
C MET A 319 38.51 -17.60 33.51
N VAL A 320 38.05 -18.38 32.52
CA VAL A 320 38.18 -19.84 32.51
C VAL A 320 39.65 -20.25 32.57
N ASP A 321 40.52 -19.61 31.77
CA ASP A 321 41.96 -19.89 31.76
C ASP A 321 42.62 -19.58 33.11
N GLN A 322 42.29 -18.43 33.71
CA GLN A 322 42.80 -18.04 35.03
C GLN A 322 42.35 -19.02 36.12
N LEU A 323 41.07 -19.42 36.11
CA LEU A 323 40.51 -20.41 37.04
C LEU A 323 41.20 -21.76 36.90
N ASN A 324 41.40 -22.23 35.66
CA ASN A 324 42.02 -23.52 35.38
C ASN A 324 43.49 -23.52 35.81
N GLY A 325 44.23 -22.45 35.48
CA GLY A 325 45.60 -22.25 35.92
C GLY A 325 45.73 -22.26 37.44
N PHE A 326 44.89 -21.48 38.13
CA PHE A 326 44.86 -21.43 39.59
C PHE A 326 44.54 -22.79 40.22
N SER A 327 43.50 -23.48 39.73
CA SER A 327 43.12 -24.81 40.24
C SER A 327 44.25 -25.83 40.09
N SER A 328 44.94 -25.82 38.94
CA SER A 328 46.07 -26.72 38.69
C SER A 328 47.25 -26.44 39.62
N GLU A 329 47.57 -25.17 39.85
CA GLU A 329 48.71 -24.76 40.69
C GLU A 329 48.44 -25.01 42.17
N VAL A 330 47.23 -24.73 42.65
CA VAL A 330 46.85 -25.06 44.03
C VAL A 330 46.90 -26.56 44.26
N THR A 331 46.40 -27.36 43.33
CA THR A 331 46.46 -28.83 43.42
C THR A 331 47.90 -29.32 43.43
N ARG A 332 48.77 -28.73 42.58
CA ARG A 332 50.19 -29.07 42.51
C ARG A 332 50.92 -28.76 43.81
N VAL A 333 50.76 -27.54 44.34
CA VAL A 333 51.42 -27.12 45.59
C VAL A 333 50.91 -27.93 46.78
N ALA A 334 49.60 -28.18 46.86
CA ALA A 334 49.02 -29.02 47.91
C ALA A 334 49.60 -30.44 47.87
N ARG A 335 49.78 -31.02 46.69
CA ARG A 335 50.43 -32.33 46.52
C ARG A 335 51.91 -32.28 46.90
N GLU A 336 52.68 -31.36 46.34
CA GLU A 336 54.14 -31.28 46.55
C GLU A 336 54.50 -31.01 48.01
N VAL A 337 53.93 -29.96 48.60
CA VAL A 337 54.29 -29.51 49.95
C VAL A 337 53.53 -30.32 51.01
N GLY A 338 52.24 -30.60 50.78
CA GLY A 338 51.38 -31.25 51.77
C GLY A 338 51.44 -32.78 51.77
N THR A 339 51.57 -33.42 50.62
CA THR A 339 51.52 -34.90 50.52
C THR A 339 52.88 -35.52 50.26
N GLU A 340 53.68 -34.96 49.35
CA GLU A 340 54.97 -35.53 48.95
C GLU A 340 56.14 -35.04 49.80
N GLY A 341 55.93 -34.03 50.65
CA GLY A 341 56.97 -33.45 51.50
C GLY A 341 58.09 -32.74 50.73
N ARG A 342 57.86 -32.41 49.44
CA ARG A 342 58.79 -31.63 48.60
C ARG A 342 58.66 -30.16 48.96
N LEU A 343 59.39 -29.76 50.01
CA LEU A 343 59.34 -28.41 50.56
C LEU A 343 59.95 -27.37 49.61
N GLY A 344 59.30 -26.21 49.51
CA GLY A 344 59.71 -25.07 48.66
C GLY A 344 58.85 -24.86 47.42
N GLY A 345 57.85 -25.70 47.17
CA GLY A 345 56.88 -25.50 46.08
C GLY A 345 56.03 -24.25 46.30
N GLN A 346 55.91 -23.43 45.25
CA GLN A 346 55.06 -22.23 45.23
C GLN A 346 54.19 -22.24 43.98
N ALA A 347 52.96 -21.75 44.11
CA ALA A 347 51.99 -21.57 43.04
C ALA A 347 52.40 -20.37 42.19
N VAL A 348 52.47 -20.57 40.88
CA VAL A 348 52.77 -19.52 39.90
C VAL A 348 51.65 -19.49 38.88
N VAL A 349 50.72 -18.56 39.06
CA VAL A 349 49.57 -18.40 38.15
C VAL A 349 49.77 -17.13 37.32
N PRO A 350 50.03 -17.23 36.00
CA PRO A 350 50.25 -16.07 35.15
C PRO A 350 49.01 -15.17 35.04
N GLY A 351 49.21 -13.86 35.03
CA GLY A 351 48.13 -12.90 34.72
C GLY A 351 47.03 -12.77 35.77
N VAL A 352 47.26 -13.23 37.01
CA VAL A 352 46.32 -13.03 38.12
C VAL A 352 46.42 -11.62 38.70
N ALA A 353 45.28 -11.03 39.02
CA ALA A 353 45.15 -9.73 39.67
C ALA A 353 43.98 -9.74 40.65
N GLY A 354 43.93 -8.74 41.54
CA GLY A 354 42.88 -8.64 42.57
C GLY A 354 42.81 -9.89 43.45
N THR A 355 41.60 -10.37 43.72
CA THR A 355 41.35 -11.53 44.60
C THR A 355 42.12 -12.79 44.17
N TRP A 356 42.34 -13.01 42.87
CA TRP A 356 43.13 -14.16 42.38
C TRP A 356 44.58 -14.09 42.81
N LYS A 357 45.15 -12.88 42.81
CA LYS A 357 46.51 -12.65 43.30
C LYS A 357 46.58 -12.86 44.81
N ASP A 358 45.63 -12.31 45.55
CA ASP A 358 45.57 -12.45 47.01
C ASP A 358 45.48 -13.92 47.45
N LEU A 359 44.67 -14.72 46.73
CA LEU A 359 44.56 -16.17 46.97
C LEU A 359 45.86 -16.91 46.64
N THR A 360 46.52 -16.57 45.53
CA THR A 360 47.80 -17.17 45.14
C THR A 360 48.89 -16.85 46.17
N ASP A 361 48.97 -15.59 46.59
CA ASP A 361 49.92 -15.12 47.60
C ASP A 361 49.65 -15.77 48.96
N SER A 362 48.39 -16.02 49.32
CA SER A 362 48.00 -16.74 50.53
C SER A 362 48.41 -18.22 50.51
N VAL A 363 48.23 -18.92 49.39
CA VAL A 363 48.70 -20.31 49.21
C VAL A 363 50.22 -20.37 49.30
N ASN A 364 50.92 -19.42 48.69
CA ASN A 364 52.37 -19.32 48.76
C ASN A 364 52.89 -19.01 50.16
N ALA A 365 52.22 -18.13 50.90
CA ALA A 365 52.54 -17.86 52.29
C ALA A 365 52.38 -19.12 53.15
N MET A 366 51.30 -19.88 52.96
CA MET A 366 51.07 -21.15 53.65
C MET A 366 52.18 -22.18 53.33
N ALA A 367 52.48 -22.38 52.05
CA ALA A 367 53.50 -23.32 51.59
C ALA A 367 54.92 -22.95 52.07
N SER A 368 55.24 -21.65 52.08
CA SER A 368 56.52 -21.12 52.58
C SER A 368 56.67 -21.32 54.09
N ASN A 369 55.62 -21.02 54.85
CA ASN A 369 55.61 -21.22 56.30
C ASN A 369 55.82 -22.71 56.62
N LEU A 370 55.05 -23.60 56.00
CA LEU A 370 55.19 -25.04 56.22
C LEU A 370 56.58 -25.55 55.84
N THR A 371 57.13 -25.07 54.72
CA THR A 371 58.49 -25.38 54.28
C THR A 371 59.55 -24.97 55.29
N SER A 372 59.49 -23.71 55.77
CA SER A 372 60.44 -23.18 56.75
C SER A 372 60.38 -23.95 58.06
N GLN A 373 59.16 -24.21 58.55
CA GLN A 373 58.89 -24.92 59.79
C GLN A 373 59.44 -26.34 59.76
N VAL A 374 59.05 -27.13 58.75
CA VAL A 374 59.46 -28.54 58.64
C VAL A 374 60.96 -28.67 58.37
N ARG A 375 61.55 -27.79 57.54
CA ARG A 375 62.99 -27.84 57.25
C ARG A 375 63.83 -27.51 58.49
N ASN A 376 63.41 -26.54 59.30
CA ASN A 376 64.12 -26.21 60.54
C ASN A 376 64.05 -27.36 61.57
N ILE A 377 62.87 -27.99 61.70
CA ILE A 377 62.71 -29.20 62.52
C ILE A 377 63.64 -30.32 62.03
N ALA A 378 63.67 -30.58 60.73
CA ALA A 378 64.51 -31.62 60.13
C ALA A 378 66.01 -31.35 60.35
N GLU A 379 66.45 -30.10 60.24
CA GLU A 379 67.84 -29.72 60.49
C GLU A 379 68.27 -29.96 61.94
N VAL A 380 67.45 -29.56 62.91
CA VAL A 380 67.76 -29.71 64.34
C VAL A 380 67.72 -31.19 64.74
N THR A 381 66.71 -31.93 64.31
CA THR A 381 66.61 -33.38 64.58
C THR A 381 67.77 -34.16 63.94
N THR A 382 68.21 -33.76 62.74
CA THR A 382 69.40 -34.35 62.10
C THR A 382 70.68 -34.03 62.87
N ALA A 383 70.83 -32.81 63.38
CA ALA A 383 71.99 -32.42 64.18
C ALA A 383 72.06 -33.22 65.49
N VAL A 384 70.93 -33.32 66.19
CA VAL A 384 70.77 -34.15 67.39
C VAL A 384 71.13 -35.60 67.12
N ALA A 385 70.65 -36.17 66.01
CA ALA A 385 70.99 -37.55 65.61
C ALA A 385 72.49 -37.75 65.30
N LYS A 386 73.20 -36.69 64.89
CA LYS A 386 74.66 -36.69 64.68
C LYS A 386 75.46 -36.36 65.96
N GLY A 387 74.78 -36.18 67.09
CA GLY A 387 75.39 -35.87 68.38
C GLY A 387 75.66 -34.39 68.64
N ASP A 388 75.24 -33.49 67.74
CA ASP A 388 75.30 -32.04 67.96
C ASP A 388 74.04 -31.55 68.67
N LEU A 389 74.14 -31.47 70.01
CA LEU A 389 73.06 -31.03 70.91
C LEU A 389 73.10 -29.52 71.17
N SER A 390 73.93 -28.77 70.43
CA SER A 390 73.99 -27.31 70.56
C SER A 390 72.91 -26.59 69.74
N ARG A 391 72.28 -27.28 68.78
CA ARG A 391 71.27 -26.70 67.88
C ARG A 391 69.86 -26.80 68.46
N LYS A 392 69.11 -25.70 68.38
CA LYS A 392 67.69 -25.62 68.73
C LYS A 392 66.87 -25.10 67.56
N ILE A 393 65.57 -25.41 67.56
CA ILE A 393 64.60 -24.85 66.62
C ILE A 393 64.35 -23.40 67.05
N THR A 394 64.59 -22.45 66.15
CA THR A 394 64.50 -21.01 66.43
C THR A 394 63.40 -20.29 65.63
N VAL A 395 62.81 -20.94 64.62
CA VAL A 395 61.77 -20.34 63.76
C VAL A 395 60.55 -19.94 64.59
N ASP A 396 59.94 -18.80 64.24
CA ASP A 396 58.68 -18.34 64.84
C ASP A 396 57.51 -19.19 64.33
N VAL A 397 56.83 -19.86 65.25
CA VAL A 397 55.79 -20.86 64.98
C VAL A 397 54.67 -20.70 65.98
N ARG A 398 53.45 -21.10 65.59
CA ARG A 398 52.23 -20.97 66.40
C ARG A 398 51.43 -22.27 66.33
N GLY A 399 50.50 -22.43 67.27
CA GLY A 399 49.61 -23.60 67.34
C GLY A 399 50.38 -24.90 67.56
N GLU A 400 49.92 -25.99 66.93
CA GLU A 400 50.51 -27.34 67.09
C GLU A 400 52.00 -27.40 66.72
N ILE A 401 52.47 -26.55 65.80
CA ILE A 401 53.88 -26.50 65.41
C ILE A 401 54.75 -25.89 66.52
N LEU A 402 54.20 -24.97 67.34
CA LEU A 402 54.90 -24.45 68.52
C LEU A 402 55.07 -25.54 69.59
N GLU A 403 54.03 -26.30 69.86
CA GLU A 403 54.09 -27.43 70.79
C GLU A 403 55.13 -28.47 70.34
N LEU A 404 55.18 -28.77 69.03
CA LEU A 404 56.19 -29.64 68.46
C LEU A 404 57.62 -29.07 68.61
N LYS A 405 57.80 -27.78 68.33
CA LYS A 405 59.08 -27.08 68.53
C LYS A 405 59.55 -27.19 69.98
N ASP A 406 58.68 -26.88 70.94
CA ASP A 406 59.02 -26.87 72.36
C ASP A 406 59.33 -28.29 72.85
N THR A 407 58.57 -29.28 72.38
CA THR A 407 58.83 -30.70 72.68
C THR A 407 60.21 -31.14 72.19
N ILE A 408 60.55 -30.81 70.94
CA ILE A 408 61.87 -31.16 70.36
C ILE A 408 62.99 -30.41 71.09
N ASN A 409 62.84 -29.11 71.35
CA ASN A 409 63.84 -28.34 72.06
C ASN A 409 64.07 -28.87 73.49
N THR A 410 63.01 -29.26 74.19
CA THR A 410 63.09 -29.90 75.51
C THR A 410 63.83 -31.24 75.43
N MET A 411 63.57 -32.04 74.40
CA MET A 411 64.29 -33.29 74.15
C MET A 411 65.79 -33.04 73.94
N VAL A 412 66.17 -32.01 73.16
CA VAL A 412 67.58 -31.63 72.97
C VAL A 412 68.23 -31.27 74.30
N ASP A 413 67.56 -30.47 75.13
CA ASP A 413 68.07 -30.08 76.45
C ASP A 413 68.28 -31.29 77.36
N GLN A 414 67.32 -32.23 77.40
CA GLN A 414 67.42 -33.46 78.18
C GLN A 414 68.57 -34.36 77.72
N LEU A 415 68.72 -34.55 76.40
CA LEU A 415 69.83 -35.33 75.84
C LEU A 415 71.18 -34.68 76.13
N ASN A 416 71.27 -33.35 76.09
CA ASN A 416 72.51 -32.62 76.38
C ASN A 416 72.89 -32.76 77.85
N GLY A 417 71.89 -32.68 78.75
CA GLY A 417 72.06 -32.97 80.17
C GLY A 417 72.55 -34.41 80.39
N PHE A 418 71.92 -35.40 79.75
CA PHE A 418 72.32 -36.79 79.86
C PHE A 418 73.74 -37.05 79.34
N SER A 419 74.10 -36.48 78.18
CA SER A 419 75.44 -36.61 77.60
C SER A 419 76.53 -36.02 78.51
N SER A 420 76.25 -34.85 79.11
CA SER A 420 77.19 -34.23 80.06
C SER A 420 77.36 -35.08 81.33
N GLU A 421 76.28 -35.66 81.85
CA GLU A 421 76.30 -36.54 83.01
C GLU A 421 77.04 -37.86 82.74
N VAL A 422 76.81 -38.49 81.58
CA VAL A 422 77.58 -39.68 81.17
C VAL A 422 79.05 -39.35 81.01
N THR A 423 79.40 -38.19 80.46
CA THR A 423 80.81 -37.74 80.35
C THR A 423 81.43 -37.53 81.73
N ARG A 424 80.67 -36.98 82.68
CA ARG A 424 81.10 -36.81 84.07
C ARG A 424 81.34 -38.17 84.75
N VAL A 425 80.37 -39.07 84.68
CA VAL A 425 80.47 -40.42 85.26
C VAL A 425 81.60 -41.22 84.61
N ALA A 426 81.76 -41.16 83.28
CA ALA A 426 82.86 -41.83 82.59
C ALA A 426 84.24 -41.33 83.04
N ARG A 427 84.37 -40.04 83.39
CA ARG A 427 85.60 -39.49 83.98
C ARG A 427 85.81 -39.93 85.42
N GLU A 428 84.75 -40.10 86.21
CA GLU A 428 84.82 -40.53 87.62
C GLU A 428 85.08 -42.03 87.80
N VAL A 429 84.62 -42.87 86.86
CA VAL A 429 84.79 -44.33 86.91
C VAL A 429 86.06 -44.80 86.17
N GLY A 430 86.63 -43.92 85.32
CA GLY A 430 87.85 -44.17 84.55
C GLY A 430 89.17 -43.86 85.27
N THR A 431 89.12 -43.54 86.57
CA THR A 431 90.26 -43.36 87.49
C THR A 431 90.15 -44.37 88.61
#